data_AF-A0AAE1MS11-F1
#
_entry.id   AF-A0AAE1MS11-F1
#
_cell.length_a   1.000
_cell.length_b   1.000
_cell.length_c   1.000
_cell.angle_alpha   90.00
_cell.angle_beta   90.00
_cell.angle_gamma   90.00
#
_symmetry.space_group_name_H-M   'P 1'
#
loop_
_entity.id
_entity.type
_entity.pdbx_description
1 polymer ?
#
loop_
_entity_poly.entity_id
_entity_poly.type
_entity_poly.pdbx_seq_one_letter_code
_entity_poly.pdbx_strand_id
1 'polypeptide(L)'
;MKAFIMDLRSKFKGLDDIYVWHTLCGAWGGVRPGATHLNLKIIPCKLSPGLDGTMRDLAVVRIVEGSVGLVHPDQVNDFYDSMHSHLAKSGVTGVKVDVIYALEYDVCDE
;
A
#
# COMPACT_ATOMS: atom_id res chain seq x y z
N MET A 1 -13.58 10.40 3.07
CA MET A 1 -13.91 9.31 2.13
C MET A 1 -15.40 8.98 2.12
N LYS A 2 -15.99 8.54 3.24
CA LYS A 2 -17.42 8.15 3.31
C LYS A 2 -18.41 9.16 2.73
N ALA A 3 -18.34 10.43 3.13
CA ALA A 3 -19.23 11.47 2.60
C ALA A 3 -19.15 11.61 1.07
N PHE A 4 -17.92 11.64 0.53
CA PHE A 4 -17.70 11.69 -0.92
C PHE A 4 -18.28 10.48 -1.66
N ILE A 5 -18.12 9.27 -1.10
CA ILE A 5 -18.71 8.05 -1.65
C ILE A 5 -20.25 8.13 -1.64
N MET A 6 -20.85 8.67 -0.58
CA MET A 6 -22.30 8.89 -0.51
C MET A 6 -22.77 9.86 -1.59
N ASP A 7 -22.03 10.96 -1.81
CA ASP A 7 -22.35 11.93 -2.86
C ASP A 7 -22.25 11.30 -4.26
N LEU A 8 -21.23 10.48 -4.51
CA LEU A 8 -21.08 9.74 -5.77
C LEU A 8 -22.28 8.84 -6.04
N ARG A 9 -22.67 8.01 -5.06
CA ARG A 9 -23.84 7.12 -5.21
C ARG A 9 -25.15 7.88 -5.31
N SER A 10 -25.26 9.04 -4.66
CA SER A 10 -26.43 9.90 -4.79
C SER A 10 -26.53 10.49 -6.20
N LYS A 11 -25.41 10.95 -6.77
CA LYS A 11 -25.34 11.57 -8.10
C LYS A 11 -25.46 10.56 -9.24
N PHE A 12 -24.81 9.41 -9.12
CA PHE A 12 -24.73 8.38 -10.15
C PHE A 12 -25.53 7.14 -9.72
N LYS A 13 -26.82 7.11 -10.08
CA LYS A 13 -27.75 6.06 -9.61
C LYS A 13 -27.43 4.63 -10.10
N GLY A 14 -26.66 4.49 -11.17
CA GLY A 14 -26.18 3.20 -11.68
C GLY A 14 -24.75 2.86 -11.24
N LEU A 15 -24.21 3.55 -10.23
CA LEU A 15 -22.87 3.27 -9.72
C LEU A 15 -22.92 2.13 -8.69
N ASP A 16 -22.63 0.92 -9.15
CA ASP A 16 -22.58 -0.27 -8.30
C ASP A 16 -21.32 -0.27 -7.44
N ASP A 17 -20.19 -0.04 -8.09
CA ASP A 17 -18.87 -0.26 -7.50
C ASP A 17 -18.01 1.00 -7.42
N ILE A 18 -17.26 1.11 -6.32
CA ILE A 18 -16.26 2.15 -6.11
C ILE A 18 -14.97 1.48 -5.67
N TYR A 19 -13.97 1.57 -6.54
CA TYR A 19 -12.64 1.01 -6.30
C TYR A 19 -11.69 2.11 -5.88
N VAL A 20 -10.78 1.79 -4.96
CA VAL A 20 -9.66 2.66 -4.60
C VAL A 20 -8.33 1.97 -4.83
N TRP A 21 -7.27 2.75 -4.90
CA TRP A 21 -5.92 2.27 -5.11
C TRP A 21 -5.10 2.41 -3.83
N HIS A 22 -4.26 1.42 -3.54
CA HIS A 22 -3.18 1.52 -2.57
C HIS A 22 -2.01 0.62 -2.98
N THR A 23 -0.85 0.79 -2.35
CA THR A 23 0.30 -0.09 -2.59
C THR A 23 0.28 -1.27 -1.62
N LEU A 24 0.97 -2.35 -1.95
CA LEU A 24 1.01 -3.57 -1.14
C LEU A 24 1.39 -3.30 0.33
N CYS A 25 2.42 -2.48 0.56
CA CYS A 25 2.96 -2.20 1.89
C CYS A 25 2.37 -0.94 2.55
N GLY A 26 1.29 -0.36 2.00
CA GLY A 26 0.68 0.88 2.48
C GLY A 26 0.67 1.98 1.42
N ALA A 27 1.36 3.10 1.68
CA ALA A 27 1.63 4.11 0.65
C ALA A 27 2.94 3.78 -0.10
N TRP A 28 3.35 4.62 -1.06
CA TRP A 28 4.57 4.40 -1.87
C TRP A 28 5.81 3.98 -1.07
N GLY A 29 6.07 4.60 0.10
CA GLY A 29 7.18 4.26 1.00
C GLY A 29 6.79 3.35 2.18
N GLY A 30 5.64 2.68 2.10
CA GLY A 30 5.09 1.87 3.17
C GLY A 30 4.38 2.69 4.25
N VAL A 31 4.56 2.29 5.52
CA VAL A 31 3.93 2.92 6.68
C VAL A 31 4.98 3.65 7.53
N ARG A 32 4.68 4.89 7.91
CA ARG A 32 5.58 5.72 8.72
C ARG A 32 5.64 5.23 10.18
N PRO A 33 6.83 4.99 10.76
CA PRO A 33 6.98 4.68 12.18
C PRO A 33 6.31 5.72 13.09
N GLY A 34 5.59 5.25 14.11
CA GLY A 34 4.89 6.09 15.08
C GLY A 34 3.58 6.71 14.58
N ALA A 35 3.16 6.46 13.34
CA ALA A 35 1.87 6.93 12.83
C ALA A 35 0.69 6.02 13.22
N THR A 36 0.96 4.80 13.67
CA THR A 36 -0.03 3.78 14.03
C THR A 36 0.43 3.02 15.28
N HIS A 37 -0.42 2.10 15.76
CA HIS A 37 -0.11 1.17 16.86
C HIS A 37 0.71 -0.04 16.43
N LEU A 38 1.05 -0.15 15.13
CA LEU A 38 1.78 -1.28 14.58
C LEU A 38 3.29 -1.11 14.79
N ASN A 39 4.00 -2.20 15.03
CA ASN A 39 5.46 -2.20 15.07
C ASN A 39 6.00 -2.17 13.65
N LEU A 40 6.91 -1.23 13.39
CA LEU A 40 7.39 -0.89 12.06
C LEU A 40 8.92 -0.84 12.03
N LYS A 41 9.53 -1.34 10.96
CA LYS A 41 10.95 -1.19 10.68
C LYS A 41 11.13 -0.50 9.34
N ILE A 42 12.04 0.48 9.27
CA ILE A 42 12.49 1.03 8.00
C ILE A 42 13.53 0.09 7.43
N ILE A 43 13.28 -0.41 6.22
CA ILE A 43 14.10 -1.39 5.53
C ILE A 43 14.66 -0.76 4.26
N PRO A 44 16.00 -0.70 4.11
CA PRO A 44 16.63 -0.35 2.85
C PRO A 44 16.24 -1.37 1.76
N CYS A 45 15.84 -0.88 0.59
CA CYS A 45 15.43 -1.73 -0.52
C CYS A 45 16.54 -1.82 -1.55
N LYS A 46 16.85 -3.04 -1.99
CA LYS A 46 17.73 -3.30 -3.12
C LYS A 46 16.96 -4.03 -4.22
N LEU A 47 17.14 -3.62 -5.47
CA LEU A 47 16.49 -4.26 -6.61
C LEU A 47 17.03 -5.67 -6.82
N SER A 48 16.12 -6.64 -7.06
CA SER A 48 16.50 -7.92 -7.63
C SER A 48 17.10 -7.71 -9.03
N PRO A 49 17.95 -8.62 -9.53
CA PRO A 49 18.41 -8.59 -10.91
C PRO A 49 17.26 -8.64 -11.93
N GLY A 50 16.15 -9.30 -11.59
CA GLY A 50 14.95 -9.38 -12.43
C GLY A 50 14.28 -8.02 -12.58
N LEU A 51 14.01 -7.35 -11.47
CA LEU A 51 13.36 -6.04 -11.46
C LEU A 51 14.28 -4.96 -12.06
N ASP A 52 15.59 -5.00 -11.80
CA ASP A 52 16.58 -4.07 -12.37
C ASP A 52 16.73 -4.24 -13.89
N GLY A 53 16.46 -5.43 -14.42
CA GLY A 53 16.42 -5.71 -15.86
C GLY A 53 15.20 -5.13 -16.59
N THR A 54 14.25 -4.53 -15.87
CA THR A 54 13.05 -3.93 -16.47
C THR A 54 13.24 -2.44 -16.82
N MET A 55 12.18 -1.79 -17.32
CA MET A 55 12.23 -0.36 -17.62
C MET A 55 12.50 0.45 -16.34
N ARG A 56 13.41 1.44 -16.44
CA ARG A 56 13.65 2.38 -15.35
C ARG A 56 12.38 3.13 -14.97
N ASP A 57 11.94 2.95 -13.73
CA ASP A 57 10.78 3.61 -13.15
C ASP A 57 11.21 4.57 -12.04
N LEU A 58 10.73 5.82 -12.09
CA LEU A 58 11.05 6.83 -11.09
C LEU A 58 10.50 6.47 -9.70
N ALA A 59 9.32 5.83 -9.62
CA ALA A 59 8.76 5.40 -8.34
C ALA A 59 9.67 4.36 -7.67
N VAL A 60 10.18 3.40 -8.44
CA VAL A 60 11.13 2.39 -7.97
C VAL A 60 12.42 3.05 -7.48
N VAL A 61 12.96 4.01 -8.24
CA VAL A 61 14.16 4.77 -7.84
C VAL A 61 13.95 5.49 -6.51
N ARG A 62 12.80 6.15 -6.32
CA ARG A 62 12.50 6.86 -5.07
C ARG A 62 12.30 5.92 -3.89
N ILE A 63 11.75 4.74 -4.10
CA ILE A 63 11.63 3.72 -3.05
C ILE A 63 13.02 3.24 -2.60
N VAL A 64 13.91 2.95 -3.55
CA VAL A 64 15.30 2.53 -3.25
C VAL A 64 16.07 3.63 -2.49
N GLU A 65 15.93 4.90 -2.90
CA GLU A 65 16.56 6.04 -2.20
C GLU A 65 15.98 6.26 -0.79
N GLY A 66 14.67 6.08 -0.64
CA GLY A 66 13.92 6.45 0.58
C GLY A 66 13.77 5.35 1.61
N SER A 67 14.03 4.08 1.25
CA SER A 67 13.66 2.90 2.04
C SER A 67 12.14 2.74 2.22
N VAL A 68 11.71 1.59 2.74
CA VAL A 68 10.28 1.29 2.97
C VAL A 68 10.02 1.01 4.44
N GLY A 69 8.94 1.58 4.98
CA GLY A 69 8.43 1.22 6.30
C GLY A 69 7.54 -0.01 6.24
N LEU A 70 8.05 -1.15 6.72
CA LEU A 70 7.34 -2.42 6.73
C LEU A 70 6.79 -2.73 8.12
N VAL A 71 5.56 -3.25 8.14
CA VAL A 71 4.91 -3.74 9.35
C VAL A 71 5.53 -5.08 9.75
N HIS A 72 5.73 -5.29 11.05
CA HIS A 72 6.22 -6.55 11.57
C HIS A 72 5.32 -7.72 11.13
N PRO A 73 5.88 -8.88 10.69
CA PRO A 73 5.09 -10.00 10.17
C PRO A 73 3.96 -10.46 11.11
N ASP A 74 4.19 -10.50 12.42
CA ASP A 74 3.19 -10.90 13.42
C ASP A 74 1.95 -9.97 13.49
N GLN A 75 2.03 -8.77 12.92
CA GLN A 75 0.95 -7.78 12.88
C GLN A 75 0.41 -7.54 11.46
N VAL A 76 0.81 -8.34 10.47
CA VAL A 76 0.39 -8.13 9.06
C VAL A 76 -1.12 -8.27 8.88
N ASN A 77 -1.76 -9.18 9.62
CA ASN A 77 -3.21 -9.35 9.57
C ASN A 77 -3.93 -8.09 10.10
N ASP A 78 -3.49 -7.56 11.25
CA ASP A 78 -4.05 -6.33 11.82
C ASP A 78 -3.89 -5.14 10.85
N PHE A 79 -2.74 -5.05 10.18
CA PHE A 79 -2.52 -4.02 9.16
C PHE A 79 -3.55 -4.07 8.03
N TYR A 80 -3.70 -5.22 7.37
CA TYR A 80 -4.64 -5.37 6.25
C TYR A 80 -6.10 -5.29 6.70
N ASP A 81 -6.46 -5.94 7.82
CA ASP A 81 -7.81 -5.91 8.36
C ASP A 81 -8.22 -4.50 8.75
N SER A 82 -7.34 -3.75 9.43
CA SER A 82 -7.59 -2.35 9.81
C SER A 82 -7.79 -1.48 8.57
N MET A 83 -6.92 -1.60 7.56
CA MET A 83 -6.99 -0.82 6.33
C MET A 83 -8.26 -1.15 5.51
N HIS A 84 -8.49 -2.42 5.20
CA HIS A 84 -9.62 -2.84 4.35
C HIS A 84 -10.95 -2.70 5.07
N SER A 85 -11.03 -2.94 6.38
CA SER A 85 -12.24 -2.66 7.16
C SER A 85 -12.58 -1.18 7.16
N HIS A 86 -11.59 -0.28 7.24
CA HIS A 86 -11.82 1.16 7.15
C HIS A 86 -12.37 1.58 5.79
N LEU A 87 -11.81 1.03 4.69
CA LEU A 87 -12.29 1.27 3.33
C LEU A 87 -13.72 0.76 3.13
N ALA A 88 -13.99 -0.49 3.55
CA ALA A 88 -15.32 -1.08 3.48
C ALA A 88 -16.36 -0.28 4.28
N LYS A 89 -16.04 0.13 5.52
CA LYS A 89 -16.90 1.01 6.35
C LYS A 89 -17.15 2.38 5.71
N SER A 90 -16.27 2.83 4.82
CA SER A 90 -16.43 4.06 4.04
C SER A 90 -17.31 3.87 2.79
N GLY A 91 -17.64 2.64 2.41
CA GLY A 91 -18.48 2.31 1.25
C GLY A 91 -17.71 1.97 -0.02
N VAL A 92 -16.40 1.75 0.07
CA VAL A 92 -15.57 1.21 -1.01
C VAL A 92 -15.92 -0.26 -1.21
N THR A 93 -16.01 -0.72 -2.46
CA THR A 93 -16.40 -2.10 -2.80
C THR A 93 -15.26 -2.93 -3.38
N GLY A 94 -14.17 -2.29 -3.81
CA GLY A 94 -13.00 -2.98 -4.32
C GLY A 94 -11.71 -2.20 -4.13
N VAL A 95 -10.58 -2.89 -4.25
CA VAL A 95 -9.25 -2.29 -4.20
C VAL A 95 -8.40 -2.76 -5.37
N LYS A 96 -7.66 -1.84 -5.98
CA LYS A 96 -6.52 -2.16 -6.84
C LYS A 96 -5.26 -2.05 -5.99
N VAL A 97 -4.58 -3.17 -5.78
CA VAL A 97 -3.29 -3.21 -5.08
C VAL A 97 -2.16 -3.07 -6.10
N ASP A 98 -1.19 -2.21 -5.81
CA ASP A 98 -0.08 -1.87 -6.70
C ASP A 98 1.27 -2.05 -6.00
N VAL A 99 2.37 -1.86 -6.72
CA VAL A 99 3.75 -2.03 -6.17
C VAL A 99 3.95 -3.45 -5.62
N ILE A 100 3.35 -4.45 -6.27
CA ILE A 100 3.47 -5.86 -5.87
C ILE A 100 4.92 -6.35 -6.09
N TYR A 101 5.65 -5.71 -7.01
CA TYR A 101 7.09 -5.92 -7.19
C TYR A 101 7.91 -5.63 -5.92
N ALA A 102 7.33 -5.03 -4.88
CA ALA A 102 8.01 -4.88 -3.59
C ALA A 102 8.42 -6.23 -2.97
N LEU A 103 7.79 -7.33 -3.39
CA LEU A 103 8.18 -8.69 -3.03
C LEU A 103 9.50 -9.15 -3.67
N GLU A 104 9.98 -8.43 -4.69
CA GLU A 104 11.26 -8.68 -5.34
C GLU A 104 12.37 -7.78 -4.82
N TYR A 105 12.12 -6.95 -3.81
CA TYR A 105 13.23 -6.28 -3.15
C TYR A 105 13.99 -7.30 -2.30
N ASP A 106 15.30 -7.36 -2.50
CA ASP A 106 16.18 -7.96 -1.51
C ASP A 106 16.07 -7.07 -0.27
N VAL A 107 15.40 -7.59 0.76
CA VAL A 107 15.48 -7.03 2.11
C VAL A 107 16.92 -7.28 2.53
N CYS A 108 17.72 -6.23 2.66
CA CYS A 108 19.06 -6.38 3.19
C CYS A 108 18.93 -6.95 4.61
N ASP A 109 19.19 -8.24 4.77
CA ASP A 109 19.43 -8.83 6.08
C ASP A 109 20.57 -8.05 6.75
N GLU A 110 20.40 -7.72 8.03
CA GLU A 110 21.47 -7.19 8.88
C GLU A 110 22.56 -8.24 9.12
#